data_AF-A0A532UI99-F1
#
_entry.id   AF-A0A532UI99-F1
#
_cell.length_a   1.000
_cell.length_b   1.000
_cell.length_c   1.000
_cell.angle_alpha   90.00
_cell.angle_beta   90.00
_cell.angle_gamma   90.00
#
_symmetry.space_group_name_H-M   'P 1'
#
loop_
_entity.id
_entity.type
_entity.pdbx_description
1 polymer ?
#
loop_
_entity_poly.entity_id
_entity_poly.type
_entity_poly.pdbx_seq_one_letter_code
_entity_poly.pdbx_strand_id
1 'polypeptide(L)' 'MDHNLHKTKIEWKRSDKGRVCKAMAVADNGTVIVEAYIAIPNNVSSELFRAWGNSANEIVEKAALEELEFKLNNSTLF' A
#
# COMPACT_ATOMS: atom_id res chain seq x y z
N MET A 1 -21.14 7.71 -6.94
CA MET A 1 -21.12 7.73 -5.46
C MET A 1 -19.71 8.10 -5.09
N ASP A 2 -19.50 9.20 -4.37
CA ASP A 2 -18.17 9.59 -3.92
C ASP A 2 -17.75 8.65 -2.79
N HIS A 3 -16.89 7.68 -3.10
CA HIS A 3 -16.29 6.81 -2.09
C HIS A 3 -15.22 7.64 -1.35
N ASN A 4 -15.37 7.81 -0.04
CA ASN A 4 -14.45 8.60 0.77
C ASN A 4 -13.20 7.76 1.12
N LEU A 5 -12.33 7.54 0.14
CA LEU A 5 -11.11 6.71 0.21
C LEU A 5 -10.01 7.35 1.09
N HIS A 6 -10.24 7.52 2.39
CA HIS A 6 -9.38 8.41 3.20
C HIS A 6 -8.35 7.73 4.09
N LYS A 7 -8.25 6.39 4.13
CA LYS A 7 -7.32 5.76 5.07
C LYS A 7 -6.59 4.58 4.43
N THR A 8 -5.38 4.85 3.96
CA THR A 8 -4.37 3.81 3.91
C THR A 8 -3.60 3.76 5.24
N LYS A 9 -3.22 2.56 5.66
CA LYS A 9 -2.24 2.38 6.73
C LYS A 9 -0.96 1.84 6.12
N ILE A 10 0.12 2.60 6.24
CA ILE A 10 1.46 2.18 5.81
C ILE A 10 2.15 1.46 6.98
N GLU A 11 2.68 0.28 6.70
CA GLU A 11 3.43 -0.53 7.65
C GLU A 11 4.74 -1.01 7.04
N TRP A 12 5.82 -0.93 7.82
CA TRP A 12 7.11 -1.52 7.45
C TRP A 12 7.35 -2.77 8.30
N LYS A 13 7.64 -3.88 7.63
CA LYS A 13 8.00 -5.15 8.28
C LYS A 13 9.38 -5.61 7.82
N ARG A 14 10.21 -6.04 8.76
CA ARG A 14 11.50 -6.67 8.46
C ARG A 14 11.29 -8.17 8.19
N SER A 15 11.97 -8.69 7.18
CA SER A 15 12.07 -10.12 6.86
C SER A 15 13.54 -10.55 6.73
N ASP A 16 13.74 -11.85 6.59
CA ASP A 16 15.03 -12.48 6.25
C ASP A 16 15.59 -11.97 4.91
N LYS A 17 14.71 -11.69 3.95
CA LYS A 17 15.06 -11.29 2.58
C LYS A 17 15.10 -9.77 2.36
N GLY A 18 14.54 -8.97 3.26
CA GLY A 18 14.49 -7.52 3.08
C GLY A 18 13.63 -6.79 4.08
N ARG A 19 13.25 -5.58 3.72
CA ARG A 19 12.20 -4.81 4.39
C ARG A 19 11.04 -4.66 3.43
N VAL A 20 9.83 -4.90 3.91
CA VAL A 20 8.61 -4.81 3.13
C VAL A 20 7.84 -3.57 3.60
N CYS A 21 7.56 -2.67 2.68
CA CYS A 21 6.58 -1.62 2.85
C CYS A 21 5.23 -2.15 2.38
N LYS A 22 4.19 -1.99 3.21
CA LYS A 22 2.83 -2.43 2.92
C LYS A 22 1.89 -1.25 3.10
N ALA A 23 0.97 -1.03 2.16
CA ALA A 23 -0.21 -0.21 2.38
C ALA A 23 -1.46 -1.09 2.36
N MET A 24 -2.39 -0.79 3.26
CA MET A 24 -3.71 -1.41 3.32
C MET A 24 -4.75 -0.35 3.07
N ALA A 25 -5.57 -0.52 2.03
CA ALA A 25 -6.68 0.39 1.73
C ALA A 25 -7.99 -0.22 2.26
N VAL A 26 -8.72 0.60 3.03
CA VAL A 26 -9.91 0.19 3.78
C VAL A 26 -11.11 0.93 3.22
N ALA A 27 -12.19 0.21 2.94
CA ALA A 27 -13.47 0.81 2.56
C ALA A 27 -14.17 1.47 3.76
N ASP A 28 -15.17 2.32 3.49
CA ASP A 28 -15.91 3.07 4.51
C ASP A 28 -16.54 2.18 5.61
N ASN A 29 -16.87 0.93 5.28
CA ASN A 29 -17.42 -0.05 6.23
C ASN A 29 -16.37 -0.74 7.11
N GLY A 30 -15.10 -0.31 7.05
CA GLY A 30 -13.99 -0.87 7.82
C GLY A 30 -13.39 -2.15 7.24
N THR A 31 -13.87 -2.63 6.09
CA THR A 31 -13.31 -3.82 5.43
C THR A 31 -12.05 -3.47 4.67
N VAL A 32 -10.96 -4.22 4.92
CA VAL A 32 -9.75 -4.17 4.08
C VAL A 32 -10.07 -4.89 2.77
N ILE A 33 -9.96 -4.18 1.65
CA ILE A 33 -10.26 -4.75 0.32
C ILE A 33 -8.97 -4.97 -0.49
N VAL A 34 -7.91 -4.22 -0.18
CA VAL A 34 -6.66 -4.22 -0.94
C VAL A 34 -5.45 -4.10 -0.02
N GLU A 35 -4.42 -4.88 -0.36
CA GLU A 35 -3.08 -4.73 0.17
C GLU A 35 -2.10 -4.55 -1.00
N ALA A 36 -1.24 -3.54 -0.92
CA ALA A 36 -0.12 -3.35 -1.85
C ALA A 36 1.19 -3.48 -1.08
N TYR A 37 2.25 -3.95 -1.74
CA TYR A 37 3.56 -4.14 -1.11
C TYR A 37 4.74 -3.86 -2.04
N ILE A 38 5.81 -3.30 -1.46
CA ILE A 38 7.14 -3.17 -2.07
C ILE A 38 8.16 -3.83 -1.14
N ALA A 39 9.04 -4.65 -1.69
CA ALA A 39 10.15 -5.25 -0.96
C ALA A 39 11.48 -4.57 -1.35
N ILE A 40 12.21 -4.09 -0.35
CA ILE A 40 13.58 -3.59 -0.51
C ILE A 40 14.55 -4.64 0.06
N PRO A 41 15.46 -5.20 -0.76
CA PRO A 41 16.41 -6.21 -0.33
C PRO A 41 17.36 -5.76 0.79
N ASN A 42 17.80 -6.68 1.63
CA ASN A 42 18.71 -6.39 2.76
C ASN A 42 20.14 -5.99 2.34
N ASN A 43 20.55 -6.24 1.09
CA ASN A 43 21.86 -5.86 0.56
C ASN A 43 21.90 -4.40 0.07
N VAL A 44 20.80 -3.66 0.15
CA VAL A 44 20.75 -2.22 -0.13
C VAL A 44 21.36 -1.44 1.03
N SER A 45 22.19 -0.44 0.73
CA SER A 45 22.80 0.41 1.76
C SER A 45 21.74 1.17 2.56
N SER A 46 22.06 1.55 3.81
CA SER A 46 21.14 2.32 4.66
C SER A 46 20.79 3.70 4.07
N GLU A 47 21.71 4.30 3.31
CA GLU A 47 21.51 5.56 2.61
C GLU A 47 20.51 5.41 1.45
N LEU A 48 20.70 4.41 0.59
CA LEU A 48 19.75 4.11 -0.48
C LEU A 48 18.38 3.70 0.06
N PHE A 49 18.34 2.91 1.14
CA PHE A 49 17.08 2.58 1.81
C PHE A 49 16.33 3.83 2.29
N ARG A 50 17.03 4.80 2.89
CA ARG A 50 16.41 6.06 3.34
C ARG A 50 15.90 6.88 2.15
N ALA A 51 16.68 6.97 1.08
CA ALA A 51 16.27 7.69 -0.13
C ALA A 51 15.01 7.06 -0.77
N TRP A 52 14.96 5.74 -0.87
CA TRP A 52 13.84 5.02 -1.49
C TRP A 52 12.64 4.83 -0.57
N GLY A 53 12.81 4.91 0.75
CA GLY A 53 11.75 4.64 1.72
C GLY A 53 10.53 5.54 1.54
N ASN A 54 10.74 6.84 1.31
CA ASN A 54 9.64 7.77 1.06
C ASN A 54 8.92 7.47 -0.25
N SER A 55 9.66 7.23 -1.33
CA SER A 55 9.06 6.83 -2.61
C SER A 55 8.32 5.49 -2.50
N ALA A 56 8.82 4.53 -1.72
CA ALA A 56 8.14 3.26 -1.49
C ALA A 56 6.80 3.46 -0.75
N ASN A 57 6.75 4.38 0.22
CA ASN A 57 5.50 4.75 0.89
C ASN A 57 4.47 5.32 -0.11
N GLU A 58 4.88 6.32 -0.91
CA GLU A 58 4.00 6.98 -1.88
C GLU A 58 3.47 6.01 -2.94
N ILE A 59 4.34 5.16 -3.50
CA ILE A 59 3.96 4.20 -4.54
C ILE A 59 2.98 3.16 -3.98
N VAL A 60 3.27 2.61 -2.79
CA VAL A 60 2.43 1.55 -2.23
C VAL A 60 1.07 2.07 -1.79
N GLU A 61 1.02 3.29 -1.23
CA GLU A 61 -0.21 3.98 -0.87
C GLU A 61 -1.08 4.25 -2.10
N LYS A 62 -0.49 4.84 -3.15
CA LYS A 62 -1.20 5.13 -4.40
C LYS A 62 -1.72 3.85 -5.06
N ALA A 63 -0.91 2.80 -5.14
CA ALA A 63 -1.31 1.52 -5.70
C ALA A 63 -2.49 0.91 -4.93
N ALA A 64 -2.48 0.98 -3.60
CA ALA A 64 -3.56 0.44 -2.78
C ALA A 64 -4.89 1.21 -2.98
N LEU A 65 -4.83 2.53 -3.13
CA LEU A 65 -6.00 3.38 -3.38
C LEU A 65 -6.59 3.18 -4.77
N GLU A 66 -5.76 3.17 -5.82
CA GLU A 66 -6.22 2.97 -7.20
C GLU A 66 -6.88 1.60 -7.38
N GLU A 67 -6.30 0.55 -6.80
CA GLU A 67 -6.88 -0.79 -6.84
C GLU A 67 -8.17 -0.87 -6.01
N LEU A 68 -8.26 -0.13 -4.89
CA LEU A 68 -9.49 -0.05 -4.09
C LEU A 68 -10.62 0.61 -4.89
N GLU A 69 -10.32 1.74 -5.54
CA GLU A 69 -11.25 2.44 -6.42
C GLU A 69 -11.72 1.56 -7.57
N PHE A 70 -10.79 0.87 -8.25
CA PHE A 70 -11.11 -0.08 -9.31
C PHE A 70 -12.06 -1.19 -8.84
N LYS A 71 -11.79 -1.79 -7.68
CA LYS A 71 -12.66 -2.84 -7.12
C LYS A 71 -14.03 -2.31 -6.75
N LEU A 72 -14.13 -1.15 -6.09
CA LEU A 72 -15.41 -0.58 -5.69
C LEU A 72 -16.28 -0.26 -6.90
N ASN A 73 -15.71 0.34 -7.94
CA ASN A 73 -16.42 0.66 -9.19
C ASN A 73 -16.95 -0.61 -9.89
N ASN A 74 -16.22 -1.71 -9.84
CA ASN A 74 -16.61 -2.98 -10.44
C ASN A 74 -17.47 -3.89 -9.54
N SER A 75 -17.58 -3.58 -8.23
CA SER A 75 -18.39 -4.35 -7.28
C SER A 75 -19.91 -4.07 -7.40
N THR A 76 -20.28 -2.97 -8.06
CA THR A 76 -21.68 -2.55 -8.31
C THR A 76 -22.41 -3.32 -9.42
N LEU A 77 -21.82 -4.41 -9.93
CA LEU A 77 -22.36 -5.21 -11.05
C LEU A 77 -23.04 -6.53 -10.63
N PHE A 78 -23.37 -6.73 -9.34
CA PHE A 78 -24.11 -7.89 -8.86
C PHE A 78 -25.41 -7.51 -8.15
#